data_AF-A0A832AMQ5-F1
#
_entry.id   AF-A0A832AMQ5-F1
#
_cell.length_a   1.000
_cell.length_b   1.000
_cell.length_c   1.000
_cell.angle_alpha   90.00
_cell.angle_beta   90.00
_cell.angle_gamma   90.00
#
_symmetry.space_group_name_H-M   'P 1'
#
loop_
_entity.id
_entity.type
_entity.pdbx_description
1 polymer ?
#
loop_
_entity_poly.entity_id
_entity_poly.type
_entity_poly.pdbx_seq_one_letter_code
_entity_poly.pdbx_strand_id
1 'polypeptide(L)'
;MFLSSGNIVETVEADLKSLGRVLREYITKKFTGHINYRNVVQGVYISISMVDGNVVGCRAVDRGVVYEGTTCSDTAMRYLYQPDGVIEVVDVSKRNVLIDLVIFPLSRLEERTALITSLGSEAVVTPTAPTPTEAILPPATKPKEEAPVASVESVVESVESAPQPSPPSVVSVAEEKAIPKQAETIVPPQPSVPPTPTVAKEISISNECIDPLTLYSVIRSSKIVESVPTSLSLDEVIEKIKRIVQEKRPRYVYVSGNIEEAFLRLVHDTETANIYIELEKDGAQTCGNNALKTLENKQISNIRIWTISP
;
A
#
# COMPACT_ATOMS: atom_id res chain seq x y z
N MET A 1 -7.10 6.06 0.08
CA MET A 1 -6.13 7.18 0.15
C MET A 1 -6.81 8.48 -0.23
N PHE A 2 -6.36 9.61 0.33
CA PHE A 2 -6.78 10.93 -0.16
C PHE A 2 -6.17 11.23 -1.54
N LEU A 3 -6.84 12.04 -2.35
CA LEU A 3 -6.49 12.26 -3.76
C LEU A 3 -5.49 13.40 -3.93
N SER A 4 -5.45 14.35 -2.98
CA SER A 4 -4.53 15.47 -3.09
C SER A 4 -3.09 14.99 -2.97
N SER A 5 -2.31 15.26 -4.01
CA SER A 5 -0.87 15.14 -3.97
C SER A 5 -0.23 16.43 -3.44
N GLY A 6 0.97 16.30 -2.90
CA GLY A 6 1.76 17.39 -2.36
C GLY A 6 3.23 17.02 -2.30
N ASN A 7 4.04 17.93 -1.76
CA ASN A 7 5.46 17.68 -1.59
C ASN A 7 5.69 16.82 -0.35
N ILE A 8 6.46 15.75 -0.49
CA ILE A 8 6.91 14.96 0.65
C ILE A 8 7.94 15.81 1.40
N VAL A 9 7.62 16.19 2.63
CA VAL A 9 8.48 17.03 3.49
C VAL A 9 9.34 16.18 4.44
N GLU A 10 8.86 15.00 4.81
CA GLU A 10 9.61 14.05 5.64
C GLU A 10 9.25 12.62 5.22
N THR A 11 10.24 11.74 5.17
CA THR A 11 10.04 10.29 5.10
C THR A 11 10.91 9.67 6.18
N VAL A 12 10.30 8.84 7.03
CA VAL A 12 10.98 8.25 8.18
C VAL A 12 10.53 6.81 8.38
N GLU A 13 11.47 5.94 8.73
CA GLU A 13 11.17 4.57 9.11
C GLU A 13 10.59 4.54 10.54
N ALA A 14 9.60 3.67 10.75
CA ALA A 14 8.80 3.66 11.98
C ALA A 14 9.58 3.18 13.22
N ASP A 15 10.68 2.45 13.02
CA ASP A 15 11.63 2.00 14.04
C ASP A 15 12.45 3.17 14.60
N LEU A 16 12.78 4.15 13.76
CA LEU A 16 13.44 5.39 14.14
C LEU A 16 12.46 6.38 14.80
N LYS A 17 11.26 6.50 14.23
CA LYS A 17 10.25 7.47 14.68
C LYS A 17 8.85 6.93 14.42
N SER A 18 8.20 6.42 15.48
CA SER A 18 6.87 5.85 15.36
C SER A 18 5.82 6.85 14.85
N LEU A 19 4.74 6.32 14.26
CA LEU A 19 3.63 7.13 13.73
C LEU A 19 3.05 8.08 14.79
N GLY A 20 2.89 7.61 16.03
CA GLY A 20 2.41 8.43 17.14
C GLY A 20 3.34 9.59 17.48
N ARG A 21 4.66 9.37 17.42
CA ARG A 21 5.65 10.44 17.63
C ARG A 21 5.62 11.47 16.51
N VAL A 22 5.52 11.03 15.25
CA VAL A 22 5.34 11.93 14.09
C VAL A 22 4.06 12.74 14.23
N LEU A 23 2.92 12.09 14.52
CA LEU A 23 1.64 12.77 14.70
C LEU A 23 1.72 13.84 15.79
N ARG A 24 2.26 13.51 16.97
CA ARG A 24 2.40 14.46 18.09
C ARG A 24 3.24 15.69 17.72
N GLU A 25 4.36 15.47 17.02
CA GLU A 25 5.22 16.54 16.54
C GLU A 25 4.48 17.48 15.58
N TYR A 26 3.80 16.92 14.58
CA TYR A 26 3.12 17.71 13.55
C TYR A 26 1.81 18.36 14.03
N ILE A 27 1.16 17.79 15.06
CA ILE A 27 0.09 18.47 15.81
C ILE A 27 0.65 19.74 16.46
N THR A 28 1.79 19.63 17.15
CA THR A 28 2.40 20.76 17.88
C THR A 28 2.90 21.85 16.93
N LYS A 29 3.37 21.47 15.73
CA LYS A 29 3.76 22.39 14.65
C LYS A 29 2.57 23.06 13.95
N LYS A 30 1.32 22.75 14.31
CA LYS A 30 0.11 23.21 13.62
C LYS A 30 0.13 22.90 12.11
N PHE A 31 0.59 21.71 11.77
CA PHE A 31 0.75 21.29 10.38
C PHE A 31 -0.58 21.18 9.63
N THR A 32 -0.53 21.45 8.32
CA THR A 32 -1.62 21.19 7.38
C THR A 32 -1.11 20.30 6.26
N GLY A 33 -1.78 19.18 6.02
CA GLY A 33 -1.35 18.22 5.01
C GLY A 33 -1.84 16.81 5.30
N HIS A 34 -1.10 15.81 4.80
CA HIS A 34 -1.35 14.40 5.10
C HIS A 34 -0.15 13.77 5.80
N ILE A 35 -0.44 12.87 6.74
CA ILE A 35 0.55 11.96 7.32
C ILE A 35 0.13 10.55 6.92
N ASN A 36 1.00 9.88 6.19
CA ASN A 36 0.75 8.55 5.68
C ASN A 36 1.65 7.54 6.38
N TYR A 37 1.09 6.42 6.82
CA TYR A 37 1.85 5.27 7.33
C TYR A 37 1.66 4.08 6.40
N ARG A 38 2.74 3.36 6.13
CA ARG A 38 2.76 2.23 5.19
C ARG A 38 3.52 1.08 5.80
N ASN A 39 2.91 -0.10 5.81
CA ASN A 39 3.60 -1.35 6.07
C ASN A 39 3.21 -2.34 4.96
N VAL A 40 4.10 -2.49 3.98
CA VAL A 40 3.85 -3.32 2.79
C VAL A 40 3.74 -4.80 3.18
N VAL A 41 4.57 -5.26 4.12
CA VAL A 41 4.59 -6.66 4.59
C VAL A 41 3.25 -7.06 5.20
N GLN A 42 2.64 -6.15 5.96
CA GLN A 42 1.34 -6.39 6.59
C GLN A 42 0.14 -5.98 5.72
N GLY A 43 0.37 -5.37 4.55
CA GLY A 43 -0.71 -4.85 3.70
C GLY A 43 -1.47 -3.69 4.33
N VAL A 44 -0.77 -2.82 5.06
CA VAL A 44 -1.35 -1.70 5.81
C VAL A 44 -0.99 -0.37 5.17
N TYR A 45 -2.00 0.47 4.98
CA TYR A 45 -1.87 1.86 4.56
C TYR A 45 -2.79 2.74 5.39
N ILE A 46 -2.28 3.81 5.96
CA ILE A 46 -3.08 4.77 6.74
C ILE A 46 -2.78 6.17 6.24
N SER A 47 -3.82 6.97 6.03
CA SER A 47 -3.75 8.36 5.59
C SER A 47 -4.52 9.22 6.58
N ILE A 48 -3.82 10.13 7.25
CA ILE A 48 -4.39 11.03 8.24
C ILE A 48 -4.29 12.44 7.68
N SER A 49 -5.44 13.10 7.52
CA SER A 49 -5.52 14.49 7.05
C SER A 49 -5.52 15.45 8.22
N MET A 50 -4.70 16.48 8.12
CA MET A 50 -4.51 17.49 9.15
C MET A 50 -4.73 18.90 8.63
N VAL A 51 -5.33 19.75 9.46
CA VAL A 51 -5.51 21.19 9.22
C VAL A 51 -5.15 21.95 10.48
N ASP A 52 -4.13 22.79 10.39
CA ASP A 52 -3.65 23.65 11.47
C ASP A 52 -3.36 22.86 12.77
N GLY A 53 -2.83 21.63 12.63
CA GLY A 53 -2.53 20.71 13.73
C GLY A 53 -3.71 19.83 14.18
N ASN A 54 -4.91 20.05 13.64
CA ASN A 54 -6.08 19.24 13.96
C ASN A 54 -6.21 18.07 12.98
N VAL A 55 -6.43 16.87 13.49
CA VAL A 55 -6.75 15.71 12.66
C VAL A 55 -8.21 15.83 12.22
N VAL A 56 -8.44 15.98 10.92
CA VAL A 56 -9.77 16.26 10.33
C VAL A 56 -10.32 15.11 9.50
N GLY A 57 -9.47 14.14 9.14
CA GLY A 57 -9.91 12.96 8.42
C GLY A 57 -8.93 11.81 8.52
N CYS A 58 -9.45 10.60 8.32
CA CYS A 58 -8.68 9.37 8.35
C CYS A 58 -9.21 8.40 7.30
N ARG A 59 -8.31 7.80 6.53
CA ARG A 59 -8.59 6.65 5.66
C ARG A 59 -7.50 5.60 5.80
N ALA A 60 -7.87 4.34 5.91
CA ALA A 60 -6.94 3.25 5.98
C ALA A 60 -7.35 2.09 5.06
N VAL A 61 -6.35 1.31 4.66
CA VAL A 61 -6.50 -0.03 4.12
C VAL A 61 -5.68 -0.93 5.03
N ASP A 62 -6.30 -1.92 5.67
CA ASP A 62 -5.60 -2.89 6.52
C ASP A 62 -5.97 -4.28 6.00
N ARG A 63 -5.00 -4.97 5.38
CA ARG A 63 -5.17 -6.30 4.77
C ARG A 63 -6.30 -6.37 3.74
N GLY A 64 -6.43 -5.32 2.93
CA GLY A 64 -7.46 -5.20 1.88
C GLY A 64 -8.76 -4.53 2.34
N VAL A 65 -9.01 -4.46 3.65
CA VAL A 65 -10.23 -3.86 4.20
C VAL A 65 -10.09 -2.34 4.27
N VAL A 66 -11.06 -1.60 3.74
CA VAL A 66 -11.07 -0.14 3.75
C VAL A 66 -11.77 0.39 4.99
N TYR A 67 -11.08 1.25 5.75
CA TYR A 67 -11.64 1.96 6.91
C TYR A 67 -11.66 3.46 6.65
N GLU A 68 -12.71 4.14 7.09
CA GLU A 68 -12.88 5.58 6.93
C GLU A 68 -13.37 6.23 8.23
N GLY A 69 -12.97 7.49 8.44
CA GLY A 69 -13.45 8.29 9.56
C GLY A 69 -13.02 7.67 10.89
N THR A 70 -13.97 7.54 11.82
CA THR A 70 -13.67 7.05 13.18
C THR A 70 -13.13 5.62 13.17
N THR A 71 -13.66 4.75 12.31
CA THR A 71 -13.17 3.36 12.18
C THR A 71 -11.72 3.29 11.68
N CYS A 72 -11.32 4.24 10.83
CA CYS A 72 -9.93 4.41 10.45
C CYS A 72 -9.08 4.88 11.61
N SER A 73 -9.57 5.86 12.39
CA SER A 73 -8.88 6.36 13.58
C SER A 73 -8.60 5.24 14.57
N ASP A 74 -9.58 4.37 14.83
CA ASP A 74 -9.42 3.21 15.71
C ASP A 74 -8.41 2.20 15.14
N THR A 75 -8.43 2.00 13.83
CA THR A 75 -7.42 1.19 13.13
C THR A 75 -6.03 1.79 13.27
N ALA A 76 -5.87 3.10 13.10
CA ALA A 76 -4.60 3.81 13.22
C ALA A 76 -3.98 3.70 14.62
N MET A 77 -4.81 3.62 15.67
CA MET A 77 -4.31 3.41 17.04
C MET A 77 -3.47 2.13 17.17
N ARG A 78 -3.81 1.07 16.44
CA ARG A 78 -3.08 -0.21 16.45
C ARG A 78 -1.66 -0.11 15.88
N TYR A 79 -1.38 0.97 15.13
CA TYR A 79 -0.12 1.19 14.41
C TYR A 79 0.69 2.39 14.91
N LEU A 80 0.22 3.11 15.94
CA LEU A 80 0.91 4.31 16.45
C LEU A 80 2.36 4.05 16.90
N TYR A 81 2.61 2.88 17.47
CA TYR A 81 3.88 2.54 18.09
C TYR A 81 4.48 1.25 17.53
N GLN A 82 4.03 0.82 16.35
CA GLN A 82 4.68 -0.31 15.70
C GLN A 82 6.01 0.13 15.09
N PRO A 83 7.08 -0.68 15.25
CA PRO A 83 8.40 -0.36 14.74
C PRO A 83 8.51 -0.61 13.22
N ASP A 84 7.59 -1.36 12.63
CA ASP A 84 7.71 -1.75 11.22
C ASP A 84 6.89 -0.83 10.32
N GLY A 85 7.52 -0.17 9.35
CA GLY A 85 6.81 0.60 8.33
C GLY A 85 7.53 1.90 7.95
N VAL A 86 6.93 2.63 7.02
CA VAL A 86 7.42 3.92 6.53
C VAL A 86 6.34 4.96 6.72
N ILE A 87 6.72 6.11 7.28
CA ILE A 87 5.85 7.26 7.48
C ILE A 87 6.27 8.36 6.52
N GLU A 88 5.34 8.86 5.74
CA GLU A 88 5.52 10.00 4.83
C GLU A 88 4.66 11.16 5.28
N VAL A 89 5.29 12.32 5.46
CA VAL A 89 4.57 13.57 5.72
C VAL A 89 4.52 14.37 4.43
N VAL A 90 3.32 14.72 4.00
CA VAL A 90 3.04 15.35 2.71
C VAL A 90 2.38 16.69 2.96
N ASP A 91 3.06 17.76 2.56
CA ASP A 91 2.52 19.12 2.65
C ASP A 91 1.46 19.33 1.56
N VAL A 92 0.25 19.64 2.00
CA VAL A 92 -0.91 19.86 1.13
C VAL A 92 -1.67 21.06 1.64
N SER A 93 -2.04 21.97 0.73
CA SER A 93 -2.77 23.18 1.11
C SER A 93 -4.10 22.85 1.80
N LYS A 94 -4.51 23.69 2.76
CA LYS A 94 -5.79 23.57 3.47
C LYS A 94 -6.98 23.37 2.52
N ARG A 95 -7.00 24.10 1.41
CA ARG A 95 -8.05 23.98 0.39
C ARG A 95 -8.13 22.57 -0.18
N ASN A 96 -7.00 21.95 -0.48
CA ASN A 96 -6.93 20.61 -1.06
C ASN A 96 -7.35 19.54 -0.03
N VAL A 97 -6.91 19.68 1.23
CA VAL A 97 -7.38 18.81 2.32
C VAL A 97 -8.91 18.89 2.46
N LEU A 98 -9.50 20.09 2.37
CA LEU A 98 -10.96 20.24 2.44
C LEU A 98 -11.67 19.65 1.22
N ILE A 99 -11.12 19.78 0.02
CA ILE A 99 -11.66 19.14 -1.19
C ILE A 99 -11.67 17.62 -1.03
N ASP A 100 -10.59 17.04 -0.50
CA ASP A 100 -10.52 15.61 -0.21
C ASP A 100 -11.63 15.15 0.75
N LEU A 101 -11.94 15.93 1.78
CA LEU A 101 -13.03 15.62 2.71
C LEU A 101 -14.41 15.79 2.08
N VAL A 102 -14.57 16.66 1.09
CA VAL A 102 -15.81 16.77 0.30
C VAL A 102 -15.99 15.55 -0.61
N ILE A 103 -14.90 15.08 -1.23
CA ILE A 103 -14.93 13.90 -2.10
C ILE A 103 -15.13 12.61 -1.27
N PHE A 104 -14.55 12.55 -0.06
CA PHE A 104 -14.65 11.40 0.84
C PHE A 104 -15.31 11.80 2.16
N PRO A 105 -16.63 12.03 2.17
CA PRO A 105 -17.33 12.54 3.34
C PRO A 105 -17.26 11.59 4.54
N LEU A 106 -17.27 10.27 4.31
CA LEU A 106 -17.16 9.25 5.37
C LEU A 106 -15.77 9.23 6.04
N SER A 107 -14.77 9.85 5.41
CA SER A 107 -13.42 9.95 5.96
C SER A 107 -13.26 11.08 6.96
N ARG A 108 -14.24 11.98 7.03
CA ARG A 108 -14.23 13.11 7.95
C ARG A 108 -14.32 12.61 9.39
N LEU A 109 -13.56 13.26 10.25
CA LEU A 109 -13.64 13.06 11.69
C LEU A 109 -14.43 14.21 12.30
N GLU A 110 -15.49 13.85 13.02
CA GLU A 110 -16.17 14.77 13.92
C GLU A 110 -15.29 14.97 15.17
N GLU A 111 -15.33 16.16 15.78
CA GLU A 111 -14.29 16.66 16.69
C GLU A 111 -13.87 15.67 17.82
N ARG A 112 -12.56 15.73 18.17
CA ARG A 112 -11.86 14.93 19.21
C ARG A 112 -12.09 13.43 19.14
N THR A 113 -11.40 12.79 18.21
CA THR A 113 -11.27 11.32 18.16
C THR A 113 -10.37 10.75 19.25
N ALA A 114 -10.56 9.45 19.55
CA ALA A 114 -9.71 8.67 20.46
C ALA A 114 -8.21 8.74 20.09
N LEU A 115 -7.89 8.92 18.80
CA LEU A 115 -6.53 9.17 18.31
C LEU A 115 -5.92 10.45 18.92
N ILE A 116 -6.67 11.55 18.97
CA ILE A 116 -6.20 12.81 19.55
C ILE A 116 -6.08 12.67 21.07
N THR A 117 -7.05 11.99 21.71
CA THR A 117 -7.04 11.74 23.16
C THR A 117 -5.85 10.88 23.58
N SER A 118 -5.56 9.80 22.86
CA SER A 118 -4.45 8.88 23.14
C SER A 118 -3.07 9.54 22.90
N LEU A 119 -2.95 10.43 21.91
CA LEU A 119 -1.72 11.18 21.67
C LEU A 119 -1.40 12.19 22.80
N GLY A 120 -2.41 12.64 23.54
CA GLY A 120 -2.28 13.59 24.66
C GLY A 120 -2.13 12.95 26.04
N SER A 121 -2.46 11.66 26.21
CA SER A 121 -2.50 11.00 27.53
C SER A 121 -1.21 10.29 27.95
N GLU A 122 -0.18 10.22 27.10
CA GLU A 122 1.14 9.80 27.53
C GLU A 122 1.88 10.95 28.22
N ALA A 123 1.56 11.13 29.51
CA ALA A 123 2.52 11.67 30.44
C ALA A 123 3.77 10.78 30.39
N VAL A 124 4.90 11.41 30.05
CA VAL A 124 6.29 11.01 30.30
C VAL A 124 6.40 9.72 31.12
N VAL A 125 6.43 8.56 30.47
CA VAL A 125 7.01 7.36 31.08
C VAL A 125 8.51 7.51 30.90
N THR A 126 9.10 8.33 31.78
CA THR A 126 10.54 8.25 32.04
C THR A 126 10.84 6.80 32.40
N PRO A 127 11.78 6.12 31.72
CA PRO A 127 12.21 4.82 32.17
C PRO A 127 12.78 4.99 33.58
N THR A 128 12.08 4.46 34.58
CA THR A 128 12.60 4.39 35.94
C THR A 128 13.87 3.55 35.86
N ALA A 129 15.02 4.20 36.04
CA ALA A 129 16.30 3.50 36.20
C ALA A 129 16.13 2.43 37.29
N PRO A 130 16.63 1.19 37.07
CA PRO A 130 16.56 0.17 38.09
C PRO A 130 17.27 0.68 39.35
N THR A 131 16.53 0.75 40.45
CA THR A 131 17.05 1.00 41.79
C THR A 131 18.20 0.03 42.05
N PRO A 132 19.38 0.49 42.49
CA PRO A 132 20.49 -0.42 42.78
C PRO A 132 20.05 -1.37 43.88
N THR A 133 20.04 -2.67 43.57
CA THR A 133 19.82 -3.73 44.55
C THR A 133 20.99 -3.72 45.52
N GLU A 134 20.69 -3.38 46.76
CA GLU A 134 21.59 -3.49 47.90
C GLU A 134 22.06 -4.95 48.02
N ALA A 135 23.37 -5.14 48.01
CA ALA A 135 24.00 -6.45 48.06
C ALA A 135 23.74 -7.11 49.42
N ILE A 136 22.84 -8.10 49.44
CA ILE A 136 22.69 -9.02 50.57
C ILE A 136 23.81 -10.06 50.45
N LEU A 137 24.73 -10.03 51.42
CA LEU A 137 25.83 -10.97 51.64
C LEU A 137 25.34 -12.43 51.63
N PRO A 138 26.06 -13.38 51.00
CA PRO A 138 25.79 -14.79 51.15
C PRO A 138 26.21 -15.29 52.55
N PRO A 139 25.46 -16.23 53.16
CA PRO A 139 25.83 -16.80 54.44
C PRO A 139 27.03 -17.75 54.32
N ALA A 140 27.94 -17.63 55.28
CA ALA A 140 29.13 -18.44 55.43
C ALA A 140 28.80 -19.94 55.55
N THR A 141 29.45 -20.76 54.73
CA THR A 141 29.51 -22.22 54.88
C THR A 141 30.89 -22.65 55.39
N LYS A 142 30.91 -23.68 56.24
CA LYS A 142 32.07 -24.51 56.62
C LYS A 142 31.57 -25.84 57.22
N PRO A 143 32.35 -26.94 57.23
CA PRO A 143 32.88 -27.69 56.08
C PRO A 143 32.79 -29.25 56.28
N LYS A 144 33.44 -30.02 55.38
CA LYS A 144 33.73 -31.49 55.33
C LYS A 144 32.65 -32.37 54.67
N GLU A 145 32.95 -33.37 53.83
CA GLU A 145 34.12 -34.29 53.76
C GLU A 145 34.34 -34.86 52.32
N GLU A 146 35.48 -35.54 52.13
CA GLU A 146 36.22 -35.87 50.89
C GLU A 146 35.67 -36.99 49.98
N ALA A 147 35.78 -36.76 48.64
CA ALA A 147 36.40 -37.57 47.54
C ALA A 147 36.10 -39.11 47.36
N PRO A 148 36.48 -39.79 46.23
CA PRO A 148 37.27 -39.33 45.06
C PRO A 148 36.95 -39.95 43.64
N VAL A 149 37.63 -39.38 42.62
CA VAL A 149 38.13 -39.86 41.28
C VAL A 149 37.22 -40.42 40.15
N ALA A 150 37.31 -39.79 38.95
CA ALA A 150 37.66 -40.35 37.61
C ALA A 150 37.32 -39.31 36.50
N SER A 151 38.27 -38.59 35.89
CA SER A 151 39.00 -38.89 34.62
C SER A 151 38.08 -39.45 33.52
N VAL A 152 37.93 -38.84 32.34
CA VAL A 152 38.79 -39.05 31.13
C VAL A 152 38.29 -38.15 29.95
N GLU A 153 39.26 -37.62 29.16
CA GLU A 153 39.32 -37.18 27.73
C GLU A 153 38.15 -36.43 27.06
N SER A 154 38.31 -35.25 26.42
CA SER A 154 39.11 -34.88 25.22
C SER A 154 38.71 -35.58 23.92
N VAL A 155 37.90 -34.93 23.07
CA VAL A 155 38.08 -34.97 21.59
C VAL A 155 37.63 -33.64 20.98
N VAL A 156 38.58 -32.99 20.31
CA VAL A 156 38.40 -31.92 19.33
C VAL A 156 38.20 -32.60 17.98
N GLU A 157 37.20 -32.20 17.20
CA GLU A 157 37.19 -32.51 15.77
C GLU A 157 36.79 -31.27 14.97
N SER A 158 37.72 -30.89 14.09
CA SER A 158 37.66 -29.81 13.11
C SER A 158 37.28 -30.41 11.76
N VAL A 159 36.35 -29.79 11.02
CA VAL A 159 36.13 -30.05 9.58
C VAL A 159 35.76 -28.70 8.96
N GLU A 160 36.72 -28.02 8.35
CA GLU A 160 37.10 -28.06 6.93
C GLU A 160 36.32 -27.04 6.09
N SER A 161 37.07 -26.04 5.61
CA SER A 161 36.62 -24.98 4.71
C SER A 161 36.74 -25.45 3.26
N ALA A 162 35.69 -25.27 2.47
CA ALA A 162 35.71 -25.48 1.02
C ALA A 162 35.62 -24.13 0.26
N PRO A 163 36.22 -24.04 -0.95
CA PRO A 163 36.69 -22.78 -1.51
C PRO A 163 35.73 -22.09 -2.47
N GLN A 164 35.93 -20.78 -2.55
CA GLN A 164 35.45 -19.83 -3.54
C GLN A 164 35.80 -20.24 -4.99
N PRO A 165 34.91 -19.99 -5.97
CA PRO A 165 35.32 -19.75 -7.34
C PRO A 165 35.11 -18.27 -7.74
N SER A 166 36.15 -17.69 -8.31
CA SER A 166 36.17 -16.38 -9.00
C SER A 166 36.13 -16.60 -10.54
N PRO A 167 35.83 -15.55 -11.34
CA PRO A 167 35.01 -15.61 -12.56
C PRO A 167 35.82 -15.81 -13.85
N PRO A 168 35.16 -16.00 -15.02
CA PRO A 168 35.77 -15.72 -16.30
C PRO A 168 35.39 -14.33 -16.85
N SER A 169 36.44 -13.60 -17.24
CA SER A 169 36.41 -12.50 -18.20
C SER A 169 36.20 -13.02 -19.62
N VAL A 170 35.43 -12.30 -20.45
CA VAL A 170 35.69 -12.21 -21.89
C VAL A 170 35.44 -10.77 -22.34
N VAL A 171 36.51 -10.14 -22.80
CA VAL A 171 36.53 -8.92 -23.60
C VAL A 171 36.30 -9.30 -25.06
N SER A 172 35.47 -8.56 -25.78
CA SER A 172 35.58 -8.46 -27.24
C SER A 172 35.03 -7.13 -27.74
N VAL A 173 35.99 -6.29 -28.13
CA VAL A 173 35.88 -5.08 -28.95
C VAL A 173 35.82 -5.48 -30.42
N ALA A 174 34.93 -4.86 -31.19
CA ALA A 174 34.97 -4.61 -32.65
C ALA A 174 33.54 -4.24 -33.08
N GLU A 175 33.21 -3.34 -33.99
CA GLU A 175 33.96 -2.51 -34.93
C GLU A 175 32.97 -1.44 -35.39
N GLU A 176 33.36 -0.18 -35.37
CA GLU A 176 32.61 0.92 -35.97
C GLU A 176 32.79 0.83 -37.49
N LYS A 177 31.71 0.52 -38.22
CA LYS A 177 31.68 0.58 -39.69
C LYS A 177 30.77 1.70 -40.14
N ALA A 178 31.40 2.80 -40.56
CA ALA A 178 30.80 3.86 -41.33
C ALA A 178 30.21 3.30 -42.64
N ILE A 179 28.93 3.56 -42.89
CA ILE A 179 28.25 3.26 -44.16
C ILE A 179 27.94 4.60 -44.86
N PRO A 180 28.13 4.72 -46.18
CA PRO A 180 28.13 5.99 -46.90
C PRO A 180 26.71 6.56 -47.10
N LYS A 181 26.63 7.89 -47.14
CA LYS A 181 25.50 8.65 -47.70
C LYS A 181 25.16 8.12 -49.10
N GLN A 182 23.99 7.50 -49.25
CA GLN A 182 23.35 7.30 -50.56
C GLN A 182 22.19 8.28 -50.72
N ALA A 183 22.07 8.76 -51.95
CA ALA A 183 21.18 9.81 -52.41
C ALA A 183 19.70 9.46 -52.25
N GLU A 184 18.89 10.49 -51.96
CA GLU A 184 17.44 10.47 -52.01
C GLU A 184 16.94 9.92 -53.34
N THR A 185 16.30 8.77 -53.30
CA THR A 185 15.42 8.32 -54.38
C THR A 185 13.99 8.65 -53.96
N ILE A 186 13.37 9.60 -54.66
CA ILE A 186 11.97 9.99 -54.49
C ILE A 186 11.11 8.78 -54.89
N VAL A 187 10.52 8.10 -53.91
CA VAL A 187 9.48 7.08 -54.13
C VAL A 187 8.14 7.81 -54.24
N PRO A 188 7.33 7.58 -55.29
CA PRO A 188 6.00 8.17 -55.40
C PRO A 188 5.10 7.72 -54.24
N PRO A 189 4.16 8.56 -53.79
CA PRO A 189 3.33 8.25 -52.62
C PRO A 189 2.47 7.02 -52.90
N GLN A 190 2.71 5.95 -52.13
CA GLN A 190 1.81 4.81 -52.07
C GLN A 190 0.48 5.27 -51.43
N PRO A 191 -0.67 4.82 -51.95
CA PRO A 191 -1.95 5.08 -51.29
C PRO A 191 -1.90 4.48 -49.89
N SER A 192 -2.13 5.33 -48.89
CA SER A 192 -2.26 4.98 -47.49
C SER A 192 -3.25 3.82 -47.34
N VAL A 193 -2.72 2.65 -46.98
CA VAL A 193 -3.52 1.51 -46.57
C VAL A 193 -4.34 1.98 -45.35
N PRO A 194 -5.67 1.83 -45.37
CA PRO A 194 -6.48 2.18 -44.20
C PRO A 194 -5.96 1.40 -42.99
N PRO A 195 -5.88 2.02 -41.80
CA PRO A 195 -5.38 1.35 -40.61
C PRO A 195 -6.17 0.06 -40.41
N THR A 196 -5.44 -1.06 -40.38
CA THR A 196 -6.01 -2.36 -40.10
C THR A 196 -6.78 -2.24 -38.78
N PRO A 197 -8.05 -2.67 -38.72
CA PRO A 197 -8.83 -2.58 -37.49
C PRO A 197 -8.07 -3.33 -36.40
N THR A 198 -7.68 -2.62 -35.34
CA THR A 198 -7.11 -3.20 -34.14
C THR A 198 -8.10 -4.25 -33.66
N VAL A 199 -7.75 -5.52 -33.79
CA VAL A 199 -8.53 -6.62 -33.23
C VAL A 199 -8.70 -6.29 -31.75
N ALA A 200 -9.92 -6.01 -31.32
CA ALA A 200 -10.22 -5.76 -29.92
C ALA A 200 -9.76 -6.99 -29.14
N LYS A 201 -8.71 -6.85 -28.33
CA LYS A 201 -8.30 -7.93 -27.41
C LYS A 201 -9.53 -8.28 -26.59
N GLU A 202 -9.94 -9.54 -26.67
CA GLU A 202 -11.05 -10.05 -25.89
C GLU A 202 -10.70 -9.93 -24.41
N ILE A 203 -11.62 -9.39 -23.61
CA ILE A 203 -11.38 -9.15 -22.19
C ILE A 203 -11.41 -10.51 -21.48
N SER A 204 -10.33 -10.86 -20.79
CA SER A 204 -10.24 -12.09 -20.00
C SER A 204 -10.35 -11.80 -18.50
N ILE A 205 -11.03 -12.69 -17.77
CA ILE A 205 -11.13 -12.61 -16.31
C ILE A 205 -10.01 -13.48 -15.70
N SER A 206 -9.17 -12.87 -14.88
CA SER A 206 -8.13 -13.58 -14.14
C SER A 206 -8.73 -14.39 -13.00
N ASN A 207 -8.16 -15.56 -12.71
CA ASN A 207 -8.51 -16.35 -11.53
C ASN A 207 -7.81 -15.85 -10.26
N GLU A 208 -6.81 -14.98 -10.40
CA GLU A 208 -5.99 -14.49 -9.31
C GLU A 208 -6.67 -13.32 -8.58
N CYS A 209 -6.35 -13.18 -7.30
CA CYS A 209 -6.70 -11.97 -6.55
C CYS A 209 -5.89 -10.79 -7.08
N ILE A 210 -6.41 -9.58 -6.83
CA ILE A 210 -5.70 -8.37 -7.21
C ILE A 210 -4.42 -8.30 -6.37
N ASP A 211 -3.26 -8.24 -7.04
CA ASP A 211 -2.01 -8.02 -6.34
C ASP A 211 -2.09 -6.74 -5.48
N PRO A 212 -1.83 -6.81 -4.17
CA PRO A 212 -1.97 -5.66 -3.28
C PRO A 212 -1.10 -4.47 -3.69
N LEU A 213 0.09 -4.70 -4.26
CA LEU A 213 0.96 -3.62 -4.74
C LEU A 213 0.37 -2.93 -5.97
N THR A 214 -0.19 -3.71 -6.89
CA THR A 214 -0.90 -3.21 -8.07
C THR A 214 -2.14 -2.43 -7.65
N LEU A 215 -2.99 -2.99 -6.79
CA LEU A 215 -4.17 -2.30 -6.26
C LEU A 215 -3.78 -0.96 -5.61
N TYR A 216 -2.73 -0.97 -4.81
CA TYR A 216 -2.21 0.20 -4.14
C TYR A 216 -1.71 1.27 -5.13
N SER A 217 -0.87 0.87 -6.09
CA SER A 217 -0.35 1.74 -7.15
C SER A 217 -1.50 2.37 -7.95
N VAL A 218 -2.52 1.56 -8.23
CA VAL A 218 -3.72 1.97 -8.96
C VAL A 218 -4.51 3.00 -8.16
N ILE A 219 -4.88 2.69 -6.93
CA ILE A 219 -5.64 3.61 -6.07
C ILE A 219 -4.89 4.93 -5.85
N ARG A 220 -3.57 4.90 -5.66
CA ARG A 220 -2.75 6.10 -5.44
C ARG A 220 -2.76 7.05 -6.63
N SER A 221 -2.62 6.50 -7.83
CA SER A 221 -2.35 7.28 -9.05
C SER A 221 -3.63 7.57 -9.83
N SER A 222 -4.73 6.96 -9.43
CA SER A 222 -6.00 7.06 -10.13
C SER A 222 -6.83 8.27 -9.70
N LYS A 223 -7.57 8.83 -10.65
CA LYS A 223 -8.56 9.87 -10.40
C LYS A 223 -9.95 9.27 -10.54
N ILE A 224 -10.86 9.66 -9.65
CA ILE A 224 -12.28 9.32 -9.80
C ILE A 224 -12.76 9.97 -11.09
N VAL A 225 -13.27 9.14 -12.00
CA VAL A 225 -13.87 9.62 -13.25
C VAL A 225 -15.38 9.57 -13.20
N GLU A 226 -15.94 8.67 -12.40
CA GLU A 226 -17.38 8.47 -12.31
C GLU A 226 -17.75 7.92 -10.93
N SER A 227 -18.89 8.36 -10.42
CA SER A 227 -19.56 7.77 -9.26
C SER A 227 -21.00 7.47 -9.68
N VAL A 228 -21.40 6.21 -9.60
CA VAL A 228 -22.73 5.77 -10.02
C VAL A 228 -23.59 5.62 -8.77
N PRO A 229 -24.60 6.48 -8.57
CA PRO A 229 -25.45 6.45 -7.38
C PRO A 229 -26.48 5.32 -7.43
N THR A 230 -26.77 4.79 -8.62
CA THR A 230 -27.70 3.68 -8.82
C THR A 230 -26.98 2.34 -8.79
N SER A 231 -27.69 1.29 -8.35
CA SER A 231 -27.17 -0.06 -8.43
C SER A 231 -27.12 -0.56 -9.88
N LEU A 232 -26.07 -1.28 -10.24
CA LEU A 232 -25.87 -1.88 -11.55
C LEU A 232 -25.50 -3.36 -11.44
N SER A 233 -25.85 -4.13 -12.46
CA SER A 233 -25.31 -5.48 -12.67
C SER A 233 -23.82 -5.44 -13.05
N LEU A 234 -23.13 -6.58 -12.91
CA LEU A 234 -21.73 -6.69 -13.32
C LEU A 234 -21.54 -6.41 -14.82
N ASP A 235 -22.45 -6.87 -15.67
CA ASP A 235 -22.38 -6.65 -17.12
C ASP A 235 -22.44 -5.15 -17.45
N GLU A 236 -23.32 -4.40 -16.78
CA GLU A 236 -23.41 -2.95 -16.93
C GLU A 236 -22.14 -2.23 -16.45
N VAL A 237 -21.51 -2.72 -15.37
CA VAL A 237 -20.22 -2.22 -14.91
C VAL A 237 -19.13 -2.50 -15.94
N ILE A 238 -19.08 -3.70 -16.53
CA ILE A 238 -18.12 -4.06 -17.57
C ILE A 238 -18.32 -3.20 -18.82
N GLU A 239 -19.56 -2.96 -19.25
CA GLU A 239 -19.85 -2.07 -20.38
C GLU A 239 -19.40 -0.63 -20.11
N LYS A 240 -19.55 -0.14 -18.87
CA LYS A 240 -18.97 1.16 -18.46
C LYS A 240 -17.45 1.16 -18.55
N ILE A 241 -16.78 0.11 -18.08
CA ILE A 241 -15.32 -0.02 -18.19
C ILE A 241 -14.91 0.03 -19.66
N LYS A 242 -15.54 -0.76 -20.54
CA LYS A 242 -15.25 -0.76 -21.98
C LYS A 242 -15.38 0.63 -22.59
N ARG A 243 -16.46 1.37 -22.27
CA ARG A 243 -16.66 2.74 -22.74
C ARG A 243 -15.53 3.67 -22.28
N ILE A 244 -15.18 3.63 -21.00
CA ILE A 244 -14.09 4.43 -20.43
C ILE A 244 -12.76 4.11 -21.11
N VAL A 245 -12.49 2.83 -21.38
CA VAL A 245 -11.26 2.40 -22.08
C VAL A 245 -11.21 2.96 -23.50
N GLN A 246 -12.32 2.92 -24.23
CA GLN A 246 -12.40 3.46 -25.58
C GLN A 246 -12.24 4.98 -25.62
N GLU A 247 -12.89 5.70 -24.71
CA GLU A 247 -12.90 7.17 -24.69
C GLU A 247 -11.61 7.78 -24.13
N LYS A 248 -11.08 7.21 -23.04
CA LYS A 248 -10.00 7.82 -22.25
C LYS A 248 -8.66 7.10 -22.37
N ARG A 249 -8.64 5.87 -22.90
CA ARG A 249 -7.45 5.02 -23.03
C ARG A 249 -6.56 5.00 -21.78
N PRO A 250 -7.11 4.73 -20.58
CA PRO A 250 -6.31 4.66 -19.36
C PRO A 250 -5.43 3.41 -19.35
N ARG A 251 -4.34 3.40 -18.57
CA ARG A 251 -3.53 2.20 -18.33
C ARG A 251 -4.26 1.20 -17.43
N TYR A 252 -5.00 1.70 -16.44
CA TYR A 252 -5.80 0.91 -15.52
C TYR A 252 -7.16 1.56 -15.27
N VAL A 253 -8.18 0.71 -15.11
CA VAL A 253 -9.49 1.11 -14.58
C VAL A 253 -9.72 0.35 -13.28
N TYR A 254 -9.92 1.07 -12.18
CA TYR A 254 -10.31 0.49 -10.90
C TYR A 254 -11.78 0.77 -10.65
N VAL A 255 -12.49 -0.23 -10.16
CA VAL A 255 -13.89 -0.14 -9.76
C VAL A 255 -14.03 -0.70 -8.35
N SER A 256 -14.84 -0.03 -7.54
CA SER A 256 -15.29 -0.56 -6.26
C SER A 256 -16.79 -0.40 -6.12
N GLY A 257 -17.40 -1.25 -5.32
CA GLY A 257 -18.82 -1.15 -4.99
C GLY A 257 -19.21 -2.11 -3.88
N ASN A 258 -20.47 -2.05 -3.45
CA ASN A 258 -21.01 -2.91 -2.40
C ASN A 258 -22.02 -3.88 -2.99
N ILE A 259 -21.97 -5.13 -2.56
CA ILE A 259 -22.93 -6.18 -2.92
C ILE A 259 -23.40 -6.84 -1.64
N GLU A 260 -24.64 -6.56 -1.23
CA GLU A 260 -25.17 -7.06 0.04
C GLU A 260 -24.19 -6.76 1.20
N GLU A 261 -23.61 -7.80 1.79
CA GLU A 261 -22.65 -7.75 2.90
C GLU A 261 -21.17 -7.83 2.45
N ALA A 262 -20.91 -7.78 1.14
CA ALA A 262 -19.58 -7.91 0.56
C ALA A 262 -19.13 -6.61 -0.15
N PHE A 263 -17.82 -6.40 -0.18
CA PHE A 263 -17.19 -5.30 -0.91
C PHE A 263 -16.54 -5.82 -2.20
N LEU A 264 -16.88 -5.21 -3.33
CA LEU A 264 -16.29 -5.50 -4.64
C LEU A 264 -15.09 -4.60 -4.90
N ARG A 265 -14.02 -5.23 -5.39
CA ARG A 265 -12.87 -4.58 -6.01
C ARG A 265 -12.65 -5.20 -7.38
N LEU A 266 -12.48 -4.36 -8.39
CA LEU A 266 -12.21 -4.79 -9.76
C LEU A 266 -11.11 -3.92 -10.36
N VAL A 267 -10.08 -4.55 -10.92
CA VAL A 267 -9.02 -3.86 -11.66
C VAL A 267 -9.00 -4.38 -13.09
N HIS A 268 -9.15 -3.49 -14.05
CA HIS A 268 -8.94 -3.79 -15.46
C HIS A 268 -7.58 -3.25 -15.90
N ASP A 269 -6.69 -4.15 -16.31
CA ASP A 269 -5.44 -3.85 -17.00
C ASP A 269 -5.72 -3.78 -18.51
N THR A 270 -5.60 -2.59 -19.09
CA THR A 270 -5.91 -2.36 -20.51
C THR A 270 -4.82 -2.86 -21.47
N GLU A 271 -3.59 -3.03 -20.99
CA GLU A 271 -2.46 -3.51 -21.80
C GLU A 271 -2.57 -5.02 -22.02
N THR A 272 -2.87 -5.76 -20.94
CA THR A 272 -3.05 -7.21 -20.98
C THR A 272 -4.49 -7.63 -21.28
N ALA A 273 -5.44 -6.68 -21.28
CA ALA A 273 -6.87 -6.91 -21.40
C ALA A 273 -7.45 -7.84 -20.30
N ASN A 274 -6.82 -7.88 -19.13
CA ASN A 274 -7.28 -8.70 -18.01
C ASN A 274 -8.17 -7.90 -17.06
N ILE A 275 -9.18 -8.56 -16.51
CA ILE A 275 -9.97 -8.09 -15.37
C ILE A 275 -9.67 -8.99 -14.18
N TYR A 276 -9.24 -8.37 -13.09
CA TYR A 276 -9.12 -8.99 -11.78
C TYR A 276 -10.34 -8.60 -10.96
N ILE A 277 -11.04 -9.58 -10.39
CA ILE A 277 -12.24 -9.37 -9.58
C ILE A 277 -11.99 -9.96 -8.22
N GLU A 278 -12.31 -9.20 -7.18
CA GLU A 278 -12.19 -9.61 -5.79
C GLU A 278 -13.43 -9.17 -5.01
N LEU A 279 -13.97 -10.10 -4.23
CA LEU A 279 -15.00 -9.85 -3.23
C LEU A 279 -14.42 -10.06 -1.85
N GLU A 280 -14.65 -9.10 -0.97
CA GLU A 280 -14.31 -9.22 0.44
C GLU A 280 -15.59 -9.32 1.28
N LYS A 281 -15.70 -10.36 2.08
CA LYS A 281 -16.78 -10.52 3.07
C LYS A 281 -16.16 -10.98 4.38
N ASP A 282 -16.43 -10.26 5.48
CA ASP A 282 -15.95 -10.60 6.82
C ASP A 282 -14.42 -10.82 6.89
N GLY A 283 -13.65 -10.07 6.09
CA GLY A 283 -12.19 -10.19 5.98
C GLY A 283 -11.69 -11.36 5.12
N ALA A 284 -12.57 -12.21 4.59
CA ALA A 284 -12.23 -13.25 3.64
C ALA A 284 -12.33 -12.75 2.20
N GLN A 285 -11.32 -13.05 1.39
CA GLN A 285 -11.25 -12.67 -0.02
C GLN A 285 -11.66 -13.83 -0.93
N THR A 286 -12.52 -13.56 -1.89
CA THR A 286 -12.91 -14.48 -2.97
C THR A 286 -12.58 -13.82 -4.30
N CYS A 287 -11.88 -14.53 -5.19
CA CYS A 287 -11.28 -13.93 -6.38
C CYS A 287 -11.68 -14.62 -7.69
N GLY A 288 -11.54 -13.88 -8.79
CA GLY A 288 -11.68 -14.37 -10.15
C GLY A 288 -13.02 -15.04 -10.44
N ASN A 289 -13.01 -16.23 -11.04
CA ASN A 289 -14.23 -16.96 -11.39
C ASN A 289 -15.12 -17.32 -10.18
N ASN A 290 -14.55 -17.49 -8.99
CA ASN A 290 -15.34 -17.73 -7.78
C ASN A 290 -16.08 -16.46 -7.34
N ALA A 291 -15.42 -15.30 -7.47
CA ALA A 291 -16.07 -14.02 -7.26
C ALA A 291 -17.19 -13.81 -8.30
N LEU A 292 -16.92 -14.14 -9.57
CA LEU A 292 -17.87 -14.04 -10.67
C LEU A 292 -19.17 -14.80 -10.41
N LYS A 293 -19.07 -16.07 -9.99
CA LYS A 293 -20.24 -16.89 -9.62
C LYS A 293 -21.07 -16.26 -8.51
N THR A 294 -20.42 -15.57 -7.58
CA THR A 294 -21.10 -14.88 -6.48
C THR A 294 -21.78 -13.60 -6.95
N LEU A 295 -21.29 -13.00 -8.04
CA LEU A 295 -21.85 -11.80 -8.66
C LEU A 295 -23.03 -12.09 -9.60
N GLU A 296 -23.19 -13.33 -10.04
CA GLU A 296 -24.30 -13.72 -10.92
C GLU A 296 -25.64 -13.33 -10.28
N ASN A 297 -26.40 -12.51 -11.00
CA ASN A 297 -27.70 -11.96 -10.60
C ASN A 297 -27.70 -11.01 -9.39
N LYS A 298 -26.53 -10.54 -8.94
CA LYS A 298 -26.43 -9.54 -7.88
C LYS A 298 -26.31 -8.12 -8.43
N GLN A 299 -26.76 -7.18 -7.61
CA GLN A 299 -26.68 -5.74 -7.89
C GLN A 299 -25.54 -5.12 -7.08
N ILE A 300 -24.70 -4.35 -7.76
CA ILE A 300 -23.56 -3.64 -7.21
C ILE A 300 -24.01 -2.19 -6.95
N SER A 301 -23.92 -1.73 -5.72
CA SER A 301 -24.29 -0.38 -5.30
C SER A 301 -23.06 0.46 -4.94
N ASN A 302 -23.24 1.79 -4.80
CA ASN A 302 -22.18 2.73 -4.44
C ASN A 302 -20.93 2.62 -5.34
N ILE A 303 -21.15 2.41 -6.64
CA ILE A 303 -20.07 2.13 -7.57
C ILE A 303 -19.24 3.39 -7.78
N ARG A 304 -17.92 3.24 -7.65
CA ARG A 304 -16.95 4.28 -7.95
C ARG A 304 -15.98 3.74 -8.99
N ILE A 305 -15.65 4.56 -9.99
CA ILE A 305 -14.75 4.20 -11.07
C ILE A 305 -13.60 5.19 -11.09
N TRP A 306 -12.38 4.66 -11.09
CA TRP A 306 -11.15 5.41 -11.15
C TRP A 306 -10.33 5.00 -12.36
N THR A 307 -9.55 5.94 -12.89
CA THR A 307 -8.63 5.67 -14.00
C THR A 307 -7.25 6.22 -13.73
N ILE A 308 -6.23 5.51 -14.20
CA ILE A 308 -4.86 6.05 -14.34
C ILE A 308 -4.64 6.38 -15.80
N SER A 309 -4.37 7.65 -16.09
CA SER A 309 -3.94 8.09 -17.43
C SER A 309 -2.56 7.52 -17.75
N PRO A 310 -2.27 7.21 -19.03
CA PRO A 310 -0.97 6.72 -19.47
C PRO A 310 0.17 7.73 -19.17
#